data_AF-H1PPH7-F1
#
_entry.id   AF-H1PPH7-F1
#
_cell.length_a   1.000
_cell.length_b   1.000
_cell.length_c   1.000
_cell.angle_alpha   90.00
_cell.angle_beta   90.00
_cell.angle_gamma   90.00
#
_symmetry.space_group_name_H-M   'P 1'
#
loop_
_entity.id
_entity.type
_entity.pdbx_description
1 polymer ?
#
loop_
_entity_poly.entity_id
_entity_poly.type
_entity_poly.pdbx_seq_one_letter_code
_entity_poly.pdbx_strand_id
1 'polypeptide(L)'
;MEEKKLILLSITDKGIPCLWEKGGKDQNGYASAVLIADSKGYKKDGIYFKPLFCDEHALIPVVIGDLVCDFFQDYEDGPVLWQIEDIDPQQQYVSLVKIDKTAAPYLVKMTERKAMHYKCTIPYFVKNWDQKTQYKTAKLKRERRG
;
A
#
# COMPACT_ATOMS: atom_id res chain seq x y z
N MET A 1 16.85 21.02 -2.06
CA MET A 1 17.22 19.63 -1.73
C MET A 1 16.03 18.77 -2.10
N GLU A 2 16.28 17.63 -2.73
CA GLU A 2 15.23 16.65 -3.00
C GLU A 2 14.73 16.09 -1.65
N GLU A 3 13.42 16.11 -1.42
CA GLU A 3 12.84 15.59 -0.19
C GLU A 3 12.93 14.05 -0.21
N LYS A 4 13.58 13.48 0.80
CA LYS A 4 13.80 12.04 0.92
C LYS A 4 13.19 11.48 2.19
N LYS A 5 12.80 10.20 2.14
CA LYS A 5 12.19 9.48 3.25
C LYS A 5 12.68 8.03 3.26
N LEU A 6 12.90 7.48 4.46
CA LEU A 6 13.14 6.06 4.65
C LEU A 6 11.87 5.42 5.22
N ILE A 7 11.48 4.26 4.68
CA ILE A 7 10.41 3.44 5.27
C ILE A 7 10.86 1.99 5.42
N LEU A 8 10.26 1.30 6.39
CA LEU A 8 10.54 -0.10 6.68
C LEU A 8 10.01 -1.01 5.55
N LEU A 9 10.85 -1.94 5.14
CA LEU A 9 10.51 -3.04 4.24
C LEU A 9 10.05 -4.25 5.04
N SER A 10 9.18 -5.04 4.42
CA SER A 10 8.97 -6.44 4.79
C SER A 10 9.74 -7.33 3.82
N ILE A 11 10.55 -8.23 4.34
CA ILE A 11 11.30 -9.20 3.52
C ILE A 11 10.64 -10.57 3.67
N THR A 12 10.31 -11.22 2.55
CA THR A 12 9.80 -12.59 2.59
C THR A 12 10.90 -13.58 3.02
N ASP A 13 10.54 -14.80 3.40
CA ASP A 13 11.47 -15.92 3.59
C ASP A 13 12.41 -16.17 2.39
N LYS A 14 11.96 -15.85 1.16
CA LYS A 14 12.75 -15.93 -0.07
C LYS A 14 13.59 -14.68 -0.40
N GLY A 15 13.66 -13.71 0.52
CA GLY A 15 14.43 -12.48 0.32
C GLY A 15 13.79 -11.43 -0.59
N ILE A 16 12.50 -11.55 -0.93
CA ILE A 16 11.80 -10.60 -1.78
C ILE A 16 11.41 -9.36 -0.95
N PRO A 17 11.86 -8.16 -1.32
CA PRO A 17 11.48 -6.92 -0.65
C PRO A 17 10.04 -6.54 -1.00
N CYS A 18 9.27 -6.19 0.02
CA CYS A 18 7.86 -5.89 -0.10
C CYS A 18 7.47 -4.68 0.77
N LEU A 19 6.43 -3.99 0.34
CA LEU A 19 5.74 -2.96 1.12
C LEU A 19 4.28 -3.35 1.33
N TRP A 20 3.70 -2.82 2.40
CA TRP A 20 2.29 -2.99 2.69
C TRP A 20 1.46 -1.88 2.08
N GLU A 21 0.46 -2.26 1.29
CA GLU A 21 -0.70 -1.42 1.09
C GLU A 21 -1.45 -1.35 2.43
N LYS A 22 -1.69 -0.13 2.93
CA LYS A 22 -2.28 0.05 4.25
C LYS A 22 -3.12 1.32 4.39
N GLY A 23 -3.83 1.40 5.51
CA GLY A 23 -4.54 2.58 5.94
C GLY A 23 -6.01 2.66 5.55
N GLY A 24 -6.65 3.68 6.11
CA GLY A 24 -8.06 3.98 6.03
C GLY A 24 -8.39 5.09 7.04
N LYS A 25 -9.68 5.24 7.30
CA LYS A 25 -10.20 6.18 8.30
C LYS A 25 -10.64 5.43 9.54
N ASP A 26 -10.12 5.82 10.69
CA ASP A 26 -10.52 5.24 11.98
C ASP A 26 -11.86 5.82 12.49
N GLN A 27 -12.29 5.37 13.67
CA GLN A 27 -13.53 5.82 14.31
C GLN A 27 -13.49 7.25 14.84
N ASN A 28 -12.30 7.78 15.10
CA ASN A 28 -12.07 9.15 15.59
C ASN A 28 -11.93 10.14 14.42
N GLY A 29 -11.95 9.64 13.19
CA GLY A 29 -11.87 10.43 11.97
C GLY A 29 -10.45 10.62 11.44
N TYR A 30 -9.45 10.02 12.09
CA TYR A 30 -8.07 10.05 11.65
C TYR A 30 -7.89 9.22 10.38
N ALA A 31 -7.29 9.81 9.35
CA ALA A 31 -7.16 9.21 8.01
C ALA A 31 -5.69 9.14 7.57
N SER A 32 -5.28 7.94 7.16
CA SER A 32 -3.98 7.71 6.53
C SER A 32 -4.09 6.62 5.47
N ALA A 33 -3.20 6.63 4.49
CA ALA A 33 -3.12 5.57 3.48
C ALA A 33 -1.72 5.45 2.90
N VAL A 34 -1.36 4.24 2.48
CA VAL A 34 -0.18 3.98 1.66
C VAL A 34 -0.59 3.03 0.54
N LEU A 35 -0.42 3.45 -0.70
CA LEU A 35 -0.61 2.64 -1.89
C LEU A 35 0.71 2.47 -2.66
N ILE A 36 0.87 1.32 -3.32
CA ILE A 36 2.06 0.99 -4.11
C ILE A 36 1.66 0.70 -5.55
N ALA A 37 2.43 1.22 -6.50
CA ALA A 37 2.25 0.99 -7.93
C ALA A 37 3.59 0.66 -8.59
N ASP A 38 3.54 0.16 -9.82
CA ASP A 38 4.73 0.06 -10.65
C ASP A 38 5.26 1.45 -11.05
N SER A 39 6.41 1.48 -11.73
CA SER A 39 7.05 2.71 -12.21
C SER A 39 6.22 3.55 -13.20
N LYS A 40 5.11 3.00 -13.71
CA LYS A 40 4.16 3.67 -14.61
C LYS A 40 2.85 4.07 -13.90
N GLY A 41 2.75 3.83 -12.59
CA GLY A 41 1.56 4.12 -11.80
C GLY A 41 0.45 3.08 -11.93
N TYR A 42 0.73 1.87 -12.44
CA TYR A 42 -0.25 0.79 -12.51
C TYR A 42 -0.23 -0.13 -11.28
N LYS A 43 -1.37 -0.79 -11.04
CA LYS A 43 -1.55 -1.74 -9.94
C LYS A 43 -0.57 -2.92 -10.09
N LYS A 44 0.00 -3.35 -8.97
CA LYS A 44 0.83 -4.55 -8.87
C LYS A 44 0.03 -5.74 -8.32
N ASP A 45 0.60 -6.92 -8.46
CA ASP A 45 0.09 -8.13 -7.82
C ASP A 45 0.57 -8.19 -6.36
N GLY A 46 -0.36 -8.47 -5.44
CA GLY A 46 -0.05 -8.75 -4.04
C GLY A 46 0.28 -10.22 -3.85
N ILE A 47 1.26 -10.51 -2.99
CA ILE A 47 1.67 -11.89 -2.66
C ILE A 47 1.02 -12.42 -1.39
N TYR A 48 0.48 -11.53 -0.56
CA TYR A 48 -0.22 -11.90 0.65
C TYR A 48 -1.28 -10.87 1.02
N PHE A 49 -2.39 -11.34 1.59
CA PHE A 49 -3.52 -10.50 1.98
C PHE A 49 -3.93 -10.81 3.41
N LYS A 50 -4.00 -9.78 4.26
CA LYS A 50 -4.52 -9.94 5.62
C LYS A 50 -6.06 -9.89 5.66
N PRO A 51 -6.68 -10.44 6.71
CA PRO A 51 -8.13 -10.34 6.92
C PRO A 51 -8.63 -8.89 7.03
N LEU A 52 -9.96 -8.71 6.96
CA LEU A 52 -10.60 -7.40 7.15
C LEU A 52 -10.21 -6.75 8.48
N PHE A 53 -10.24 -5.40 8.55
CA PHE A 53 -10.02 -4.60 9.76
C PHE A 53 -8.60 -4.65 10.34
N CYS A 54 -7.59 -4.75 9.49
CA CYS A 54 -6.19 -4.55 9.88
C CYS A 54 -5.65 -3.31 9.17
N ASP A 55 -4.59 -2.70 9.68
CA ASP A 55 -3.98 -1.55 8.98
C ASP A 55 -3.36 -1.99 7.63
N GLU A 56 -2.69 -3.13 7.63
CA GLU A 56 -1.93 -3.69 6.50
C GLU A 56 -2.76 -4.68 5.69
N HIS A 57 -3.21 -4.35 4.47
CA HIS A 57 -4.11 -5.24 3.72
C HIS A 57 -3.43 -6.16 2.73
N ALA A 58 -2.45 -5.65 2.00
CA ALA A 58 -1.80 -6.39 0.92
C ALA A 58 -0.29 -6.18 0.95
N LEU A 59 0.45 -7.29 0.94
CA LEU A 59 1.90 -7.29 0.83
C LEU A 59 2.26 -7.32 -0.66
N ILE A 60 2.94 -6.29 -1.12
CA ILE A 60 3.25 -6.06 -2.54
C ILE A 60 4.77 -6.08 -2.72
N PRO A 61 5.31 -6.95 -3.60
CA PRO A 61 6.73 -6.91 -3.96
C PRO A 61 7.10 -5.60 -4.63
N VAL A 62 8.26 -5.05 -4.24
CA VAL A 62 8.76 -3.77 -4.75
C VAL A 62 10.13 -3.90 -5.39
N VAL A 63 10.41 -3.02 -6.35
CA VAL A 63 11.69 -2.86 -7.03
C VAL A 63 12.01 -1.37 -7.17
N ILE A 64 13.28 -1.05 -7.45
CA ILE A 64 13.70 0.32 -7.73
C ILE A 64 12.89 0.90 -8.89
N GLY A 65 12.45 2.15 -8.74
CA GLY A 65 11.63 2.88 -9.70
C GLY A 65 10.12 2.74 -9.50
N ASP A 66 9.64 1.78 -8.71
CA ASP A 66 8.24 1.69 -8.31
C ASP A 66 7.79 2.95 -7.56
N LEU A 67 6.48 3.18 -7.55
CA LEU A 67 5.87 4.36 -6.94
C LEU A 67 5.16 4.01 -5.64
N VAL A 68 5.35 4.86 -4.64
CA VAL A 68 4.64 4.80 -3.36
C VAL A 68 3.90 6.12 -3.18
N CYS A 69 2.61 6.06 -2.89
CA CYS A 69 1.83 7.25 -2.57
C CYS A 69 1.27 7.11 -1.17
N ASP A 70 1.62 8.05 -0.30
CA ASP A 70 1.08 8.11 1.05
C ASP A 70 0.21 9.34 1.27
N PHE A 71 -0.68 9.21 2.24
CA PHE A 71 -1.54 10.28 2.71
C PHE A 71 -1.57 10.23 4.22
N PHE A 72 -1.52 11.41 4.83
CA PHE A 72 -1.76 11.63 6.24
C PHE A 72 -2.67 12.85 6.34
N GLN A 73 -3.63 12.82 7.26
CA GLN A 73 -4.61 13.90 7.39
C GLN A 73 -3.99 15.29 7.63
N ASP A 74 -2.81 15.33 8.24
CA ASP A 74 -2.10 16.58 8.56
C ASP A 74 -1.26 17.10 7.38
N TYR A 75 -1.28 16.43 6.23
CA TYR A 75 -0.61 16.94 5.02
C TYR A 75 -1.42 18.09 4.43
N GLU A 76 -0.83 19.29 4.42
CA GLU A 76 -1.46 20.51 3.89
C GLU A 76 -1.89 20.35 2.41
N ASP A 77 -1.09 19.64 1.62
CA ASP A 77 -1.29 19.48 0.17
C ASP A 77 -1.94 18.14 -0.24
N GLY A 78 -2.46 17.34 0.70
CA GLY A 78 -3.01 16.02 0.41
C GLY A 78 -1.92 14.94 0.14
N PRO A 79 -2.19 13.89 -0.67
CA PRO A 79 -1.28 12.75 -0.79
C PRO A 79 0.07 13.13 -1.39
N VAL A 80 1.16 12.54 -0.91
CA VAL A 80 2.50 12.75 -1.45
C VAL A 80 2.89 11.54 -2.31
N LEU A 81 3.51 11.81 -3.46
CA LEU A 81 3.98 10.79 -4.38
C LEU A 81 5.50 10.66 -4.26
N TRP A 82 5.95 9.41 -4.16
CA TRP A 82 7.33 9.04 -3.99
C TRP A 82 7.73 8.01 -5.04
N GLN A 83 9.00 8.01 -5.42
CA GLN A 83 9.64 6.96 -6.18
C GLN A 83 10.65 6.23 -5.31
N ILE A 84 10.72 4.90 -5.45
CA ILE A 84 11.76 4.09 -4.81
C ILE A 84 13.08 4.34 -5.54
N GLU A 85 14.04 4.93 -4.84
CA GLU A 85 15.39 5.22 -5.34
C GLU A 85 16.35 4.07 -5.02
N ASP A 86 16.24 3.49 -3.82
CA ASP A 86 17.14 2.45 -3.35
C ASP A 86 16.43 1.48 -2.39
N ILE A 87 16.87 0.21 -2.37
CA ILE A 87 16.34 -0.85 -1.51
C ILE A 87 17.52 -1.51 -0.81
N ASP A 88 17.52 -1.50 0.53
CA ASP A 88 18.45 -2.24 1.37
C ASP A 88 17.73 -3.38 2.08
N PRO A 89 17.78 -4.63 1.56
CA PRO A 89 17.16 -5.78 2.19
C PRO A 89 17.83 -6.21 3.50
N GLN A 90 19.11 -5.87 3.72
CA GLN A 90 19.84 -6.25 4.93
C GLN A 90 19.41 -5.38 6.11
N GLN A 91 19.26 -4.07 5.87
CA GLN A 91 18.76 -3.13 6.87
C GLN A 91 17.24 -3.04 6.91
N GLN A 92 16.55 -3.65 5.93
CA GLN A 92 15.10 -3.65 5.79
C GLN A 92 14.52 -2.23 5.60
N TYR A 93 15.19 -1.41 4.79
CA TYR A 93 14.72 -0.07 4.45
C TYR A 93 14.66 0.16 2.95
N VAL A 94 13.74 1.02 2.55
CA VAL A 94 13.68 1.58 1.20
C VAL A 94 13.81 3.09 1.26
N SER A 95 14.65 3.63 0.38
CA SER A 95 14.81 5.07 0.16
C SER A 95 13.78 5.54 -0.85
N LEU A 96 13.05 6.57 -0.46
CA LEU A 96 12.03 7.23 -1.25
C LEU A 96 12.47 8.64 -1.57
N VAL A 97 12.26 9.04 -2.81
CA VAL A 97 12.46 10.41 -3.28
C VAL A 97 11.12 11.00 -3.72
N LYS A 98 10.82 12.22 -3.27
CA LYS A 98 9.55 12.88 -3.60
C LYS A 98 9.53 13.25 -5.07
N ILE A 99 8.42 12.95 -5.75
CA ILE A 99 8.21 13.30 -7.15
C ILE A 99 6.89 14.04 -7.35
N ASP A 100 6.70 14.62 -8.53
CA ASP A 100 5.49 15.35 -8.87
C ASP A 100 4.28 14.40 -8.99
N LYS A 101 3.15 14.77 -8.35
CA LYS A 101 1.91 13.99 -8.32
C LYS A 101 1.32 13.71 -9.71
N THR A 102 1.61 14.57 -10.69
CA THR A 102 1.18 14.43 -12.09
C THR A 102 1.81 13.23 -12.79
N ALA A 103 2.87 12.64 -12.24
CA ALA A 103 3.47 11.42 -12.77
C ALA A 103 2.54 10.20 -12.62
N ALA A 104 1.68 10.16 -11.59
CA ALA A 104 0.77 9.04 -11.34
C ALA A 104 -0.59 9.51 -10.75
N PRO A 105 -1.38 10.29 -11.51
CA PRO A 105 -2.59 10.95 -10.99
C PRO A 105 -3.66 9.96 -10.53
N TYR A 106 -3.73 8.78 -11.17
CA TYR A 106 -4.67 7.74 -10.78
C TYR A 106 -4.31 7.09 -9.44
N LEU A 107 -3.02 6.88 -9.17
CA LEU A 107 -2.55 6.38 -7.88
C LEU A 107 -2.89 7.37 -6.77
N VAL A 108 -2.56 8.64 -6.96
CA VAL A 108 -2.84 9.74 -6.00
C VAL A 108 -4.34 9.79 -5.64
N LYS A 109 -5.21 9.80 -6.66
CA LYS A 109 -6.67 9.78 -6.48
C LYS A 109 -7.15 8.56 -5.68
N MET A 110 -6.54 7.39 -5.93
CA MET A 110 -6.90 6.17 -5.20
C MET A 110 -6.40 6.19 -3.76
N THR A 111 -5.27 6.86 -3.48
CA THR A 111 -4.74 7.04 -2.12
C THR A 111 -5.68 7.88 -1.27
N GLU A 112 -6.22 8.99 -1.82
CA GLU A 112 -7.25 9.80 -1.14
C GLU A 112 -8.49 8.97 -0.81
N ARG A 113 -8.98 8.21 -1.79
CA ARG A 113 -10.16 7.35 -1.60
C ARG A 113 -9.90 6.26 -0.57
N LYS A 114 -8.69 5.72 -0.53
CA LYS A 114 -8.25 4.71 0.44
C LYS A 114 -8.23 5.32 1.84
N ALA A 115 -7.62 6.49 2.01
CA ALA A 115 -7.54 7.18 3.29
C ALA A 115 -8.93 7.48 3.88
N MET A 116 -9.91 7.75 3.02
CA MET A 116 -11.30 7.98 3.44
C MET A 116 -12.12 6.70 3.66
N HIS A 117 -11.55 5.51 3.40
CA HIS A 117 -12.25 4.25 3.61
C HIS A 117 -12.38 3.94 5.10
N TYR A 118 -13.60 4.03 5.60
CA TYR A 118 -13.88 3.75 7.00
C TYR A 118 -13.50 2.31 7.39
N LYS A 119 -12.90 2.16 8.57
CA LYS A 119 -12.55 0.87 9.18
C LYS A 119 -11.51 0.02 8.44
N CYS A 120 -10.83 0.59 7.43
CA CYS A 120 -9.59 0.00 6.91
C CYS A 120 -9.79 -1.49 6.53
N THR A 121 -10.82 -1.78 5.72
CA THR A 121 -11.31 -3.17 5.59
C THR A 121 -10.75 -3.92 4.39
N ILE A 122 -10.29 -3.23 3.35
CA ILE A 122 -9.95 -3.85 2.07
C ILE A 122 -8.73 -3.20 1.40
N PRO A 123 -7.94 -3.96 0.61
CA PRO A 123 -7.05 -3.39 -0.40
C PRO A 123 -7.81 -2.59 -1.46
N TYR A 124 -7.17 -1.59 -2.04
CA TYR A 124 -7.71 -0.66 -3.04
C TYR A 124 -6.97 -0.75 -4.38
N PHE A 125 -5.66 -1.01 -4.34
CA PHE A 125 -4.78 -0.80 -5.50
C PHE A 125 -3.95 -2.03 -5.86
N VAL A 126 -4.56 -3.21 -5.72
CA VAL A 126 -3.96 -4.49 -6.07
C VAL A 126 -4.69 -5.13 -7.25
N LYS A 127 -3.94 -5.70 -8.20
CA LYS A 127 -4.49 -6.28 -9.46
C LYS A 127 -5.20 -7.61 -9.24
N ASN A 128 -4.61 -8.51 -8.47
CA ASN A 128 -5.11 -9.86 -8.18
C ASN A 128 -6.01 -9.93 -6.93
N TRP A 129 -6.61 -8.82 -6.52
CA TRP A 129 -7.56 -8.79 -5.41
C TRP A 129 -8.98 -8.49 -5.88
N ASP A 130 -9.92 -9.36 -5.50
CA ASP A 130 -11.36 -9.18 -5.69
C ASP A 130 -12.10 -9.49 -4.39
N GLN A 131 -12.88 -8.51 -3.91
CA GLN A 131 -13.69 -8.61 -2.70
C GLN A 131 -14.63 -9.84 -2.74
N LYS A 132 -15.22 -10.15 -3.89
CA LYS A 132 -16.17 -11.26 -4.03
C LYS A 132 -15.48 -12.61 -3.88
N THR A 133 -14.26 -12.74 -4.42
CA THR A 133 -13.46 -13.97 -4.36
C THR A 133 -12.85 -14.21 -2.98
N GLN A 134 -12.42 -13.14 -2.29
CA GLN A 134 -11.92 -13.21 -0.91
C GLN A 134 -13.00 -13.61 0.09
N TYR A 135 -14.21 -13.05 0.00
CA TYR A 135 -15.33 -13.44 0.85
C TYR A 135 -15.67 -14.94 0.71
N LYS A 136 -15.70 -15.45 -0.53
CA LYS A 136 -15.92 -16.88 -0.81
C LYS A 136 -14.83 -17.76 -0.18
N THR A 137 -13.56 -17.38 -0.34
CA THR A 137 -12.42 -18.13 0.23
C THR A 137 -12.47 -18.14 1.76
N ALA A 138 -12.79 -17.01 2.39
CA ALA A 138 -12.91 -16.90 3.84
C ALA A 138 -14.08 -17.73 4.40
N LYS A 139 -15.22 -17.73 3.70
CA LYS A 139 -16.40 -18.55 4.05
C LYS A 139 -16.07 -20.04 3.99
N LEU A 140 -15.46 -20.52 2.90
CA LEU A 140 -15.04 -21.91 2.73
C LEU A 140 -14.04 -22.36 3.82
N LYS A 141 -13.08 -21.50 4.20
CA LYS A 141 -12.12 -21.80 5.27
C LYS A 141 -12.79 -21.91 6.66
N ARG A 142 -13.86 -21.15 6.92
CA ARG A 142 -14.65 -21.26 8.16
C ARG A 142 -15.48 -22.54 8.19
N GLU A 143 -16.13 -22.89 7.08
CA GLU A 143 -16.96 -24.11 6.97
C GLU A 143 -16.14 -25.39 7.12
N ARG A 144 -14.87 -25.42 6.71
CA ARG A 144 -13.96 -26.57 6.89
C ARG A 144 -13.38 -26.72 8.30
N ARG A 145 -13.58 -25.74 9.18
CA ARG A 145 -13.11 -25.77 10.57
C ARG A 145 -14.26 -26.03 11.57
N GLY A 146 -15.47 -26.25 11.05
CA GLY A 146 -16.64 -26.68 11.83
C GLY A 146 -16.81 -28.19 11.79
#